data_AF-A0A7Y7CMW4-F1
#
_entry.id   AF-A0A7Y7CMW4-F1
#
_cell.length_a   1.000
_cell.length_b   1.000
_cell.length_c   1.000
_cell.angle_alpha   90.00
_cell.angle_beta   90.00
_cell.angle_gamma   90.00
#
_symmetry.space_group_name_H-M   'P 1'
#
loop_
_entity.id
_entity.type
_entity.pdbx_description
1 polymer ?
#
loop_
_entity_poly.entity_id
_entity_poly.type
_entity_poly.pdbx_seq_one_letter_code
_entity_poly.pdbx_strand_id
1 'polypeptide(L)'
;CDETSSHLRCTREIGERLDIGFLGLGFHPTLKREEIPVMPKARYDIMRAYMPKKGNLGLDMMLRTCTVQVNLDFADEADMVEKFRISLALQPLATALFANSPFKEGKPNGFKSYRSHIWTDTDPDRCGTLPFVFEDGMGFERWVDHALDVPMYFVRRGGKYIDASGQSFRAFMKGELPALPGELPTMADWEDHMTTLFPEVRLKTFLEMRGADGGPWSRLCALPAFWVGLLYDTEAQGAALDLVKRWSAEDVAKMRADVPKLGLEAKDPKGGCFRDLGEEVLKISDLGLRKRARLSSSGDSEQGFLNSLWESVETGMTPADQILHKYHGAWGGIEPLFDQLSY
;
A
#
# COMPACT_ATOMS: atom_id res chain seq x y z
N CYS A 1 -8.50 -16.78 3.52
CA CYS A 1 -9.22 -15.64 4.14
C CYS A 1 -9.63 -15.93 5.60
N ASP A 2 -9.51 -17.17 6.07
CA ASP A 2 -9.87 -17.58 7.45
C ASP A 2 -9.14 -16.80 8.55
N GLU A 3 -7.86 -16.46 8.35
CA GLU A 3 -7.09 -15.67 9.31
C GLU A 3 -7.74 -14.29 9.55
N THR A 4 -8.04 -13.56 8.47
CA THR A 4 -8.74 -12.26 8.53
C THR A 4 -10.09 -12.40 9.22
N SER A 5 -10.88 -13.41 8.85
CA SER A 5 -12.19 -13.67 9.48
C SER A 5 -12.06 -13.96 10.97
N SER A 6 -11.06 -14.75 11.36
CA SER A 6 -10.79 -15.08 12.75
C SER A 6 -10.37 -13.84 13.54
N HIS A 7 -9.47 -13.02 12.98
CA HIS A 7 -9.03 -11.78 13.60
C HIS A 7 -10.19 -10.81 13.83
N LEU A 8 -11.00 -10.54 12.80
CA LEU A 8 -12.15 -9.63 12.91
C LEU A 8 -13.19 -10.13 13.91
N ARG A 9 -13.43 -11.45 13.97
CA ARG A 9 -14.31 -12.03 14.98
C ARG A 9 -13.78 -11.82 16.40
N CYS A 10 -12.48 -12.05 16.63
CA CYS A 10 -11.86 -11.84 17.93
C CYS A 10 -11.89 -10.36 18.34
N THR A 11 -11.60 -9.43 17.42
CA THR A 11 -11.64 -7.99 17.72
C THR A 11 -13.06 -7.52 17.97
N ARG A 12 -14.04 -8.02 17.21
CA ARG A 12 -15.47 -7.71 17.44
C ARG A 12 -15.96 -8.23 18.78
N GLU A 13 -15.64 -9.45 19.17
CA GLU A 13 -16.06 -10.02 20.48
C GLU A 13 -15.59 -9.16 21.66
N ILE A 14 -14.35 -8.65 21.60
CA ILE A 14 -13.82 -7.75 22.64
C ILE A 14 -14.42 -6.35 22.49
N GLY A 15 -14.53 -5.85 21.26
CA GLY A 15 -15.06 -4.52 20.95
C GLY A 15 -16.49 -4.32 21.44
N GLU A 16 -17.38 -5.30 21.22
CA GLU A 16 -18.77 -5.28 21.69
C GLU A 16 -18.88 -5.14 23.22
N ARG A 17 -17.95 -5.75 23.98
CA ARG A 17 -17.94 -5.64 25.45
C ARG A 17 -17.45 -4.28 25.95
N LEU A 18 -16.70 -3.57 25.12
CA LEU A 18 -16.08 -2.29 25.45
C LEU A 18 -16.76 -1.10 24.78
N ASP A 19 -17.82 -1.34 24.00
CA ASP A 19 -18.49 -0.34 23.15
C ASP A 19 -17.52 0.31 22.14
N ILE A 20 -16.71 -0.52 21.47
CA ILE A 20 -15.71 -0.12 20.49
C ILE A 20 -15.95 -0.83 19.16
N GLY A 21 -16.15 -0.05 18.09
CA GLY A 21 -16.19 -0.54 16.71
C GLY A 21 -14.84 -0.40 15.99
N PHE A 22 -14.66 -1.18 14.92
CA PHE A 22 -13.48 -1.11 14.05
C PHE A 22 -13.90 -0.79 12.62
N LEU A 23 -13.31 0.24 12.04
CA LEU A 23 -13.72 0.79 10.74
C LEU A 23 -12.68 0.48 9.65
N GLY A 24 -13.14 -0.08 8.53
CA GLY A 24 -12.32 -0.35 7.36
C GLY A 24 -12.33 0.80 6.35
N LEU A 25 -11.41 1.78 6.49
CA LEU A 25 -11.21 2.88 5.55
C LEU A 25 -9.73 3.13 5.26
N GLY A 26 -9.43 3.86 4.18
CA GLY A 26 -8.06 4.31 3.88
C GLY A 26 -7.58 5.46 4.76
N PHE A 27 -8.50 6.31 5.23
CA PHE A 27 -8.20 7.51 6.01
C PHE A 27 -9.26 7.77 7.08
N HIS A 28 -8.86 8.30 8.23
CA HIS A 28 -9.76 8.63 9.32
C HIS A 28 -10.77 9.71 8.89
N PRO A 29 -12.08 9.43 8.90
CA PRO A 29 -13.06 10.27 8.20
C PRO A 29 -13.40 11.59 8.91
N THR A 30 -13.35 11.64 10.26
CA THR A 30 -13.92 12.75 11.06
C THR A 30 -12.94 13.50 11.95
N LEU A 31 -11.97 12.84 12.58
CA LEU A 31 -11.03 13.48 13.51
C LEU A 31 -9.94 14.28 12.80
N LYS A 32 -9.59 15.42 13.42
CA LYS A 32 -8.41 16.21 13.09
C LYS A 32 -7.15 15.50 13.56
N ARG A 33 -6.00 15.93 13.01
CA ARG A 33 -4.70 15.32 13.29
C ARG A 33 -4.35 15.38 14.80
N GLU A 34 -4.64 16.50 15.43
CA GLU A 34 -4.37 16.78 16.85
C GLU A 34 -5.28 16.01 17.81
N GLU A 35 -6.39 15.46 17.33
CA GLU A 35 -7.34 14.67 18.14
C GLU A 35 -6.96 13.19 18.18
N ILE A 36 -6.04 12.73 17.30
CA ILE A 36 -5.63 11.33 17.26
C ILE A 36 -4.66 11.01 18.40
N PRO A 37 -4.96 10.01 19.25
CA PRO A 37 -4.03 9.55 20.27
C PRO A 37 -2.75 8.98 19.67
N VAL A 38 -1.60 9.35 20.24
CA VAL A 38 -0.30 8.82 19.82
C VAL A 38 0.04 7.60 20.67
N MET A 39 0.35 6.49 20.01
CA MET A 39 0.79 5.28 20.71
C MET A 39 2.15 5.51 21.39
N PRO A 40 2.35 5.08 22.65
CA PRO A 40 3.56 5.35 23.44
C PRO A 40 4.74 4.46 22.99
N LYS A 41 5.22 4.65 21.76
CA LYS A 41 6.34 3.91 21.18
C LYS A 41 7.43 4.90 20.77
N ALA A 42 8.60 4.83 21.41
CA ALA A 42 9.71 5.77 21.21
C ALA A 42 10.12 5.97 19.74
N ARG A 43 10.03 4.94 18.89
CA ARG A 43 10.28 5.07 17.44
C ARG A 43 9.37 6.09 16.75
N TYR A 44 8.14 6.27 17.24
CA TYR A 44 7.20 7.22 16.66
C TYR A 44 7.51 8.66 17.06
N ASP A 45 8.18 8.90 18.19
CA ASP A 45 8.60 10.25 18.56
C ASP A 45 9.66 10.79 17.59
N ILE A 46 10.64 9.95 17.25
CA ILE A 46 11.66 10.27 16.23
C ILE A 46 11.01 10.56 14.88
N MET A 47 10.15 9.67 14.40
CA MET A 47 9.47 9.84 13.11
C MET A 47 8.57 11.08 13.10
N ARG A 48 7.77 11.32 14.14
CA ARG A 48 6.89 12.51 14.23
C ARG A 48 7.68 13.81 14.26
N ALA A 49 8.85 13.84 14.89
CA ALA A 49 9.73 15.00 14.88
C ALA A 49 10.41 15.23 13.50
N TYR A 50 10.65 14.16 12.75
CA TYR A 50 11.32 14.24 11.45
C TYR A 50 10.39 14.53 10.28
N MET A 51 9.19 13.93 10.22
CA MET A 51 8.26 14.06 9.08
C MET A 51 8.02 15.51 8.61
N PRO A 52 7.78 16.50 9.51
CA PRO A 52 7.56 17.89 9.10
C PRO A 52 8.76 18.55 8.40
N LYS A 53 9.96 17.96 8.49
CA LYS A 53 11.17 18.45 7.80
C LYS A 53 11.23 18.03 6.33
N LYS A 54 10.37 17.10 5.89
CA LYS A 54 10.40 16.47 4.56
C LYS A 54 9.12 16.66 3.74
N GLY A 55 7.95 16.68 4.39
CA GLY A 55 6.66 16.87 3.73
C GLY A 55 5.56 17.29 4.71
N ASN A 56 4.43 17.78 4.20
CA ASN A 56 3.36 18.33 5.05
C ASN A 56 2.35 17.26 5.51
N LEU A 57 2.31 16.12 4.83
CA LEU A 57 1.32 15.05 5.04
C LEU A 57 1.88 13.83 5.78
N GLY A 58 3.19 13.78 6.06
CA GLY A 58 3.82 12.64 6.75
C GLY A 58 3.24 12.34 8.13
N LEU A 59 2.76 13.35 8.88
CA LEU A 59 2.05 13.11 10.14
C LEU A 59 0.65 12.52 9.93
N ASP A 60 -0.04 12.88 8.85
CA ASP A 60 -1.33 12.29 8.51
C ASP A 60 -1.18 10.84 8.06
N MET A 61 -0.11 10.52 7.33
CA MET A 61 0.27 9.15 7.03
C MET A 61 0.37 8.31 8.31
N MET A 62 1.12 8.82 9.30
CA MET A 62 1.36 8.09 10.55
C MET A 62 0.12 7.89 11.41
N LEU A 63 -0.78 8.88 11.46
CA LEU A 63 -1.85 8.95 12.45
C LEU A 63 -3.24 8.62 11.89
N ARG A 64 -3.47 8.93 10.61
CA ARG A 64 -4.83 8.95 10.03
C ARG A 64 -4.99 8.01 8.85
N THR A 65 -4.02 7.18 8.49
CA THR A 65 -4.17 6.24 7.36
C THR A 65 -4.20 4.78 7.79
N CYS A 66 -4.98 3.97 7.06
CA CYS A 66 -4.98 2.51 7.17
C CYS A 66 -4.86 1.87 5.79
N THR A 67 -4.25 0.70 5.73
CA THR A 67 -3.90 0.00 4.49
C THR A 67 -4.16 -1.48 4.65
N VAL A 68 -4.46 -2.16 3.55
CA VAL A 68 -4.23 -3.59 3.42
C VAL A 68 -3.04 -3.79 2.48
N GLN A 69 -2.17 -4.75 2.81
CA GLN A 69 -0.94 -5.05 2.07
C GLN A 69 -0.80 -6.55 1.91
N VAL A 70 -0.06 -6.98 0.90
CA VAL A 70 0.33 -8.38 0.72
C VAL A 70 1.83 -8.47 0.51
N ASN A 71 2.42 -9.52 1.10
CA ASN A 71 3.83 -9.84 1.01
C ASN A 71 3.97 -11.09 0.14
N LEU A 72 4.79 -11.02 -0.91
CA LEU A 72 4.96 -12.09 -1.88
C LEU A 72 6.44 -12.37 -2.14
N ASP A 73 6.78 -13.64 -2.20
CA ASP A 73 8.11 -14.18 -2.45
C ASP A 73 8.46 -14.16 -3.95
N PHE A 74 9.76 -14.24 -4.19
CA PHE A 74 10.37 -14.45 -5.49
C PHE A 74 11.33 -15.63 -5.44
N ALA A 75 11.49 -16.34 -6.55
CA ALA A 75 12.32 -17.54 -6.62
C ALA A 75 13.83 -17.20 -6.70
N ASP A 76 14.16 -16.16 -7.45
CA ASP A 76 15.52 -15.69 -7.70
C ASP A 76 15.52 -14.20 -8.09
N GLU A 77 16.68 -13.65 -8.46
CA GLU A 77 16.82 -12.25 -8.85
C GLU A 77 16.03 -11.89 -10.11
N ALA A 78 15.98 -12.78 -11.11
CA ALA A 78 15.27 -12.51 -12.35
C ALA A 78 13.75 -12.45 -12.12
N ASP A 79 13.21 -13.41 -11.36
CA ASP A 79 11.81 -13.41 -10.94
C ASP A 79 11.49 -12.19 -10.06
N MET A 80 12.40 -11.80 -9.17
CA MET A 80 12.26 -10.58 -8.37
C MET A 80 12.11 -9.35 -9.26
N VAL A 81 13.01 -9.14 -10.23
CA VAL A 81 12.97 -7.96 -11.11
C VAL A 81 11.68 -7.91 -11.91
N GLU A 82 11.24 -9.05 -12.45
CA GLU A 82 9.99 -9.14 -13.22
C GLU A 82 8.77 -8.80 -12.36
N LYS A 83 8.62 -9.46 -11.20
CA LYS A 83 7.52 -9.18 -10.26
C LYS A 83 7.55 -7.74 -9.77
N PHE A 84 8.73 -7.17 -9.52
CA PHE A 84 8.86 -5.79 -9.05
C PHE A 84 8.38 -4.80 -10.12
N ARG A 85 8.76 -5.00 -11.39
CA ARG A 85 8.30 -4.18 -12.52
C ARG A 85 6.80 -4.28 -12.74
N ILE A 86 6.24 -5.50 -12.78
CA ILE A 86 4.78 -5.71 -12.90
C ILE A 86 4.05 -5.01 -11.76
N SER A 87 4.54 -5.20 -10.54
CA SER A 87 3.89 -4.67 -9.34
C SER A 87 3.90 -3.14 -9.32
N LEU A 88 5.04 -2.49 -9.58
CA LEU A 88 5.11 -1.03 -9.64
C LEU A 88 4.24 -0.46 -10.76
N ALA A 89 4.25 -1.09 -11.94
CA ALA A 89 3.45 -0.65 -13.07
C ALA A 89 1.93 -0.72 -12.79
N LEU A 90 1.47 -1.81 -12.15
CA LEU A 90 0.06 -2.03 -11.84
C LEU A 90 -0.38 -1.48 -10.47
N GLN A 91 0.55 -0.97 -9.65
CA GLN A 91 0.22 -0.43 -8.33
C GLN A 91 -0.81 0.73 -8.37
N PRO A 92 -0.78 1.65 -9.37
CA PRO A 92 -1.83 2.64 -9.52
C PRO A 92 -3.22 2.01 -9.75
N LEU A 93 -3.31 0.91 -10.51
CA LEU A 93 -4.59 0.23 -10.72
C LEU A 93 -5.11 -0.39 -9.42
N ALA A 94 -4.24 -1.01 -8.63
CA ALA A 94 -4.60 -1.48 -7.29
C ALA A 94 -5.04 -0.31 -6.40
N THR A 95 -4.38 0.85 -6.47
CA THR A 95 -4.86 2.05 -5.75
C THR A 95 -6.27 2.45 -6.19
N ALA A 96 -6.59 2.41 -7.48
CA ALA A 96 -7.92 2.76 -7.99
C ALA A 96 -9.00 1.77 -7.53
N LEU A 97 -8.77 0.47 -7.70
CA LEU A 97 -9.70 -0.60 -7.34
C LEU A 97 -10.01 -0.65 -5.84
N PHE A 98 -9.07 -0.17 -5.02
CA PHE A 98 -9.18 -0.17 -3.56
C PHE A 98 -9.41 1.23 -2.97
N ALA A 99 -9.59 2.28 -3.78
CA ALA A 99 -9.72 3.65 -3.29
C ALA A 99 -10.90 3.81 -2.33
N ASN A 100 -10.63 4.15 -1.07
CA ASN A 100 -11.61 4.08 0.02
C ASN A 100 -11.36 5.14 1.10
N SER A 101 -11.01 6.36 0.70
CA SER A 101 -10.76 7.47 1.63
C SER A 101 -11.27 8.84 1.15
N PRO A 102 -12.59 9.00 0.89
CA PRO A 102 -13.15 10.22 0.30
C PRO A 102 -13.44 11.35 1.30
N PHE A 103 -13.30 11.12 2.61
CA PHE A 103 -13.62 12.11 3.64
C PHE A 103 -12.40 12.61 4.40
N LYS A 104 -12.46 13.85 4.86
CA LYS A 104 -11.55 14.43 5.84
C LYS A 104 -12.36 15.37 6.73
N GLU A 105 -12.23 15.21 8.03
CA GLU A 105 -12.87 16.10 9.02
C GLU A 105 -14.38 16.25 8.80
N GLY A 106 -15.03 15.13 8.48
CA GLY A 106 -16.48 15.01 8.30
C GLY A 106 -17.01 15.40 6.93
N LYS A 107 -16.14 15.80 5.98
CA LYS A 107 -16.57 16.32 4.67
C LYS A 107 -15.84 15.65 3.51
N PRO A 108 -16.47 15.58 2.31
CA PRO A 108 -15.77 15.15 1.09
C PRO A 108 -14.50 15.97 0.86
N ASN A 109 -13.38 15.28 0.62
CA ASN A 109 -12.06 15.90 0.50
C ASN A 109 -11.61 16.11 -0.97
N GLY A 110 -12.41 15.66 -1.94
CA GLY A 110 -12.13 15.79 -3.37
C GLY A 110 -11.27 14.68 -3.97
N PHE A 111 -10.93 13.64 -3.21
CA PHE A 111 -10.17 12.46 -3.66
C PHE A 111 -11.01 11.18 -3.53
N LYS A 112 -10.65 10.16 -4.33
CA LYS A 112 -11.12 8.78 -4.12
C LYS A 112 -10.24 8.08 -3.08
N SER A 113 -8.93 8.26 -3.20
CA SER A 113 -7.94 7.81 -2.20
C SER A 113 -7.13 9.00 -1.69
N TYR A 114 -7.61 9.67 -0.63
CA TYR A 114 -6.82 10.70 0.05
C TYR A 114 -5.57 10.10 0.71
N ARG A 115 -5.65 8.84 1.15
CA ARG A 115 -4.49 8.10 1.64
C ARG A 115 -3.37 8.03 0.60
N SER A 116 -3.67 7.66 -0.65
CA SER A 116 -2.62 7.58 -1.69
C SER A 116 -2.04 8.96 -2.03
N HIS A 117 -2.86 10.02 -1.96
CA HIS A 117 -2.36 11.40 -2.08
C HIS A 117 -1.41 11.78 -0.93
N ILE A 118 -1.71 11.41 0.31
CA ILE A 118 -0.82 11.68 1.46
C ILE A 118 0.61 11.19 1.24
N TRP A 119 0.77 10.03 0.59
CA TRP A 119 2.08 9.46 0.30
C TRP A 119 2.91 10.29 -0.71
N THR A 120 2.32 11.22 -1.48
CA THR A 120 3.08 12.10 -2.38
C THR A 120 3.77 13.26 -1.66
N ASP A 121 3.34 13.61 -0.45
CA ASP A 121 3.89 14.70 0.37
C ASP A 121 4.24 14.21 1.79
N THR A 122 4.72 12.97 1.87
CA THR A 122 5.20 12.36 3.11
C THR A 122 6.71 12.55 3.28
N ASP A 123 7.52 11.95 2.42
CA ASP A 123 8.97 12.11 2.40
C ASP A 123 9.50 11.66 1.03
N PRO A 124 10.06 12.57 0.21
CA PRO A 124 10.49 12.24 -1.15
C PRO A 124 11.69 11.28 -1.20
N ASP A 125 12.46 11.12 -0.12
CA ASP A 125 13.64 10.24 -0.14
C ASP A 125 13.27 8.75 -0.09
N ARG A 126 12.09 8.44 0.46
CA ARG A 126 11.68 7.06 0.80
C ARG A 126 10.34 6.64 0.22
N CYS A 127 9.63 7.54 -0.47
CA CYS A 127 8.34 7.27 -1.10
C CYS A 127 8.46 7.28 -2.63
N GLY A 128 7.42 6.83 -3.32
CA GLY A 128 7.29 6.99 -4.78
C GLY A 128 7.38 5.69 -5.56
N THR A 129 7.53 5.84 -6.88
CA THR A 129 7.38 4.78 -7.89
C THR A 129 8.68 4.13 -8.33
N LEU A 130 9.83 4.55 -7.77
CA LEU A 130 11.16 3.95 -8.00
C LEU A 130 11.49 3.80 -9.51
N PRO A 131 11.67 4.89 -10.27
CA PRO A 131 11.86 4.84 -11.72
C PRO A 131 13.01 3.93 -12.16
N PHE A 132 14.06 3.80 -11.33
CA PHE A 132 15.20 2.95 -11.61
C PHE A 132 14.90 1.45 -11.71
N VAL A 133 13.74 0.98 -11.22
CA VAL A 133 13.34 -0.43 -11.35
C VAL A 133 13.06 -0.80 -12.82
N PHE A 134 12.75 0.17 -13.65
CA PHE A 134 12.51 -0.01 -15.08
C PHE A 134 13.78 0.12 -15.94
N GLU A 135 14.91 0.51 -15.35
CA GLU A 135 16.19 0.63 -16.06
C GLU A 135 16.82 -0.76 -16.31
N ASP A 136 17.66 -0.84 -17.34
CA ASP A 136 18.51 -2.01 -17.57
C ASP A 136 19.53 -2.16 -16.43
N GLY A 137 19.86 -3.40 -16.06
CA GLY A 137 20.76 -3.69 -14.94
C GLY A 137 20.11 -3.59 -13.55
N MET A 138 18.79 -3.45 -13.48
CA MET A 138 18.06 -3.60 -12.22
C MET A 138 18.32 -5.00 -11.62
N GLY A 139 18.59 -5.03 -10.31
CA GLY A 139 18.88 -6.23 -9.51
C GLY A 139 18.95 -5.89 -8.02
N PHE A 140 19.39 -6.83 -7.19
CA PHE A 140 19.53 -6.63 -5.74
C PHE A 140 20.55 -5.53 -5.41
N GLU A 141 21.68 -5.48 -6.12
CA GLU A 141 22.72 -4.47 -5.89
C GLU A 141 22.18 -3.05 -6.09
N ARG A 142 21.45 -2.83 -7.19
CA ARG A 142 20.83 -1.54 -7.50
C ARG A 142 19.82 -1.10 -6.44
N TRP A 143 19.07 -2.05 -5.87
CA TRP A 143 18.16 -1.80 -4.76
C TRP A 143 18.90 -1.47 -3.45
N VAL A 144 19.98 -2.21 -3.15
CA VAL A 144 20.84 -1.95 -1.99
C VAL A 144 21.42 -0.54 -2.08
N ASP A 145 21.91 -0.12 -3.25
CA ASP A 145 22.41 1.23 -3.44
C ASP A 145 21.36 2.30 -3.15
N HIS A 146 20.14 2.13 -3.67
CA HIS A 146 19.03 3.03 -3.35
C HIS A 146 18.78 3.07 -1.84
N ALA A 147 18.67 1.92 -1.19
CA ALA A 147 18.39 1.84 0.24
C ALA A 147 19.50 2.46 1.10
N LEU A 148 20.77 2.32 0.70
CA LEU A 148 21.91 2.95 1.38
C LEU A 148 21.89 4.48 1.30
N ASP A 149 21.28 5.05 0.25
CA ASP A 149 21.14 6.49 0.03
C ASP A 149 19.92 7.09 0.73
N VAL A 150 18.93 6.28 1.10
CA VAL A 150 17.80 6.75 1.92
C VAL A 150 18.29 7.11 3.33
N PRO A 151 17.97 8.33 3.84
CA PRO A 151 18.38 8.69 5.19
C PRO A 151 17.74 7.81 6.26
N MET A 152 18.51 7.50 7.30
CA MET A 152 18.06 6.69 8.43
C MET A 152 17.01 7.44 9.26
N TYR A 153 16.26 6.70 10.08
CA TYR A 153 15.47 7.28 11.19
C TYR A 153 16.12 7.05 12.54
N PHE A 154 16.53 5.81 12.83
CA PHE A 154 17.00 5.43 14.15
C PHE A 154 17.97 4.28 14.06
N VAL A 155 18.69 4.05 15.17
CA VAL A 155 19.42 2.82 15.43
C VAL A 155 18.95 2.26 16.77
N ARG A 156 18.89 0.93 16.90
CA ARG A 156 18.52 0.28 18.16
C ARG A 156 19.75 -0.23 18.90
N ARG A 157 19.98 0.26 20.12
CA ARG A 157 21.06 -0.20 21.01
C ARG A 157 20.56 -0.30 22.44
N GLY A 158 20.89 -1.39 23.14
CA GLY A 158 20.51 -1.59 24.54
C GLY A 158 19.00 -1.45 24.82
N GLY A 159 18.14 -1.87 23.88
CA GLY A 159 16.69 -1.76 23.99
C GLY A 159 16.11 -0.34 23.76
N LYS A 160 16.94 0.63 23.39
CA LYS A 160 16.53 2.02 23.12
C LYS A 160 16.61 2.35 21.63
N TYR A 161 15.75 3.27 21.20
CA TYR A 161 15.82 3.90 19.89
C TYR A 161 16.68 5.16 20.00
N ILE A 162 17.79 5.19 19.26
CA ILE A 162 18.68 6.34 19.14
C ILE A 162 18.31 7.08 17.88
N ASP A 163 18.09 8.38 17.97
CA ASP A 163 17.75 9.23 16.83
C ASP A 163 18.95 9.35 15.88
N ALA A 164 18.78 8.80 14.67
CA ALA A 164 19.72 8.91 13.56
C ALA A 164 19.03 9.57 12.36
N SER A 165 17.98 10.35 12.61
CA SER A 165 17.13 10.90 11.57
C SER A 165 17.88 11.84 10.65
N GLY A 166 17.82 11.57 9.34
CA GLY A 166 18.56 12.33 8.33
C GLY A 166 20.04 11.94 8.18
N GLN A 167 20.54 10.99 8.96
CA GLN A 167 21.93 10.51 8.86
C GLN A 167 22.07 9.39 7.82
N SER A 168 23.30 9.15 7.35
CA SER A 168 23.59 8.24 6.24
C SER A 168 23.93 6.83 6.71
N PHE A 169 23.27 5.82 6.13
CA PHE A 169 23.65 4.42 6.35
C PHE A 169 25.04 4.11 5.76
N ARG A 170 25.42 4.76 4.65
CA ARG A 170 26.79 4.64 4.10
C ARG A 170 27.85 5.17 5.06
N ALA A 171 27.58 6.26 5.79
CA ALA A 171 28.48 6.73 6.85
C ALA A 171 28.53 5.73 8.01
N PHE A 172 27.41 5.11 8.34
CA PHE A 172 27.37 4.06 9.35
C PHE A 172 28.26 2.86 8.99
N MET A 173 28.22 2.41 7.74
CA MET A 173 29.11 1.34 7.24
C MET A 173 30.61 1.64 7.38
N LYS A 174 30.99 2.92 7.56
CA LYS A 174 32.37 3.36 7.77
C LYS A 174 32.71 3.64 9.23
N GLY A 175 31.76 3.48 10.16
CA GLY A 175 31.93 3.87 11.56
C GLY A 175 31.79 5.38 11.81
N GLU A 176 31.25 6.11 10.83
CA GLU A 176 31.19 7.58 10.82
C GLU A 176 29.78 8.10 11.12
N LEU A 177 28.88 7.27 11.67
CA LEU A 177 27.52 7.69 12.02
C LEU A 177 27.54 8.62 13.24
N PRO A 178 27.11 9.90 13.12
CA PRO A 178 27.12 10.83 14.26
C PRO A 178 26.34 10.34 15.49
N ALA A 179 25.23 9.64 15.30
CA ALA A 179 24.43 9.07 16.39
C ALA A 179 25.14 7.95 17.16
N LEU A 180 26.11 7.26 16.54
CA LEU A 180 26.88 6.16 17.13
C LEU A 180 28.33 6.18 16.60
N PRO A 181 29.17 7.12 17.07
CA PRO A 181 30.53 7.26 16.55
C PRO A 181 31.39 6.02 16.78
N GLY A 182 32.06 5.54 15.73
CA GLY A 182 32.96 4.38 15.77
C GLY A 182 32.29 3.02 15.71
N GLU A 183 30.96 2.95 15.74
CA GLU A 183 30.20 1.69 15.63
C GLU A 183 29.91 1.33 14.17
N LEU A 184 29.96 0.04 13.84
CA LEU A 184 29.56 -0.49 12.53
C LEU A 184 28.13 -1.07 12.58
N PRO A 185 27.38 -1.05 11.46
CA PRO A 185 26.05 -1.61 11.39
C PRO A 185 26.09 -3.13 11.51
N THR A 186 25.04 -3.67 12.15
CA THR A 186 24.72 -5.09 12.16
C THR A 186 23.65 -5.41 11.11
N MET A 187 23.41 -6.69 10.84
CA MET A 187 22.27 -7.09 9.99
C MET A 187 20.92 -6.65 10.57
N ALA A 188 20.79 -6.60 11.90
CA ALA A 188 19.58 -6.07 12.54
C ALA A 188 19.37 -4.57 12.25
N ASP A 189 20.46 -3.79 12.13
CA ASP A 189 20.38 -2.38 11.75
C ASP A 189 19.97 -2.21 10.29
N TRP A 190 20.46 -3.09 9.42
CA TRP A 190 20.04 -3.14 8.02
C TRP A 190 18.56 -3.51 7.88
N GLU A 191 18.10 -4.55 8.58
CA GLU A 191 16.69 -4.95 8.62
C GLU A 191 15.80 -3.81 9.12
N ASP A 192 16.17 -3.16 10.23
CA ASP A 192 15.45 -2.01 10.77
C ASP A 192 15.39 -0.87 9.74
N HIS A 193 16.51 -0.52 9.09
CA HIS A 193 16.58 0.53 8.07
C HIS A 193 15.67 0.23 6.86
N MET A 194 15.72 -1.00 6.37
CA MET A 194 14.88 -1.50 5.27
C MET A 194 13.38 -1.38 5.56
N THR A 195 12.97 -1.45 6.83
CA THR A 195 11.56 -1.24 7.22
C THR A 195 11.12 0.22 7.15
N THR A 196 12.05 1.16 7.00
CA THR A 196 11.77 2.60 6.95
C THR A 196 11.61 3.16 5.54
N LEU A 197 11.88 2.36 4.50
CA LEU A 197 11.57 2.73 3.13
C LEU A 197 10.07 2.52 2.88
N PHE A 198 9.40 3.44 2.20
CA PHE A 198 7.96 3.40 1.94
C PHE A 198 7.56 3.64 0.46
N PRO A 199 8.23 3.02 -0.52
CA PRO A 199 7.77 3.09 -1.91
C PRO A 199 6.39 2.45 -2.10
N GLU A 200 5.82 2.63 -3.29
CA GLU A 200 4.56 2.00 -3.71
C GLU A 200 4.64 0.46 -3.72
N VAL A 201 5.83 -0.08 -4.03
CA VAL A 201 6.20 -1.50 -3.84
C VAL A 201 7.57 -1.56 -3.18
N ARG A 202 7.70 -2.33 -2.10
CA ARG A 202 8.94 -2.40 -1.32
C ARG A 202 9.60 -3.77 -1.46
N LEU A 203 10.91 -3.78 -1.69
CA LEU A 203 11.71 -4.99 -1.69
C LEU A 203 12.41 -5.20 -0.34
N LYS A 204 12.23 -6.38 0.24
CA LYS A 204 13.03 -6.96 1.33
C LYS A 204 13.49 -8.34 0.88
N THR A 205 13.40 -9.35 1.74
CA THR A 205 13.47 -10.76 1.35
C THR A 205 12.18 -11.24 0.65
N PHE A 206 11.22 -10.34 0.45
CA PHE A 206 9.96 -10.49 -0.27
C PHE A 206 9.54 -9.12 -0.83
N LEU A 207 8.59 -9.09 -1.76
CA LEU A 207 7.96 -7.86 -2.26
C LEU A 207 6.70 -7.52 -1.45
N GLU A 208 6.55 -6.25 -1.12
CA GLU A 208 5.40 -5.70 -0.38
C GLU A 208 4.59 -4.79 -1.28
N MET A 209 3.31 -5.11 -1.52
CA MET A 209 2.39 -4.27 -2.31
C MET A 209 1.65 -3.30 -1.41
N ARG A 210 1.85 -1.99 -1.60
CA ARG A 210 1.53 -0.99 -0.56
C ARG A 210 0.50 0.05 -0.97
N GLY A 211 0.03 0.04 -2.22
CA GLY A 211 -0.85 1.08 -2.76
C GLY A 211 -2.30 1.07 -2.24
N ALA A 212 -2.80 -0.06 -1.72
CA ALA A 212 -4.23 -0.21 -1.40
C ALA A 212 -4.65 0.40 -0.05
N ASP A 213 -5.80 1.08 -0.05
CA ASP A 213 -6.46 1.56 1.17
C ASP A 213 -7.03 0.39 1.98
N GLY A 214 -7.18 0.60 3.29
CA GLY A 214 -8.00 -0.29 4.13
C GLY A 214 -9.47 -0.29 3.68
N GLY A 215 -10.17 -1.38 3.92
CA GLY A 215 -11.55 -1.55 3.44
C GLY A 215 -12.26 -2.73 4.08
N PRO A 216 -13.54 -2.98 3.71
CA PRO A 216 -14.33 -4.08 4.27
C PRO A 216 -13.67 -5.44 4.02
N TRP A 217 -14.12 -6.47 4.74
CA TRP A 217 -13.56 -7.83 4.68
C TRP A 217 -13.35 -8.37 3.26
N SER A 218 -14.32 -8.12 2.37
CA SER A 218 -14.24 -8.56 0.96
C SER A 218 -13.01 -7.98 0.25
N ARG A 219 -12.67 -6.71 0.53
CA ARG A 219 -11.47 -6.06 -0.01
C ARG A 219 -10.20 -6.55 0.67
N LEU A 220 -10.24 -6.80 1.98
CA LEU A 220 -9.08 -7.33 2.70
C LEU A 220 -8.59 -8.65 2.09
N CYS A 221 -9.51 -9.51 1.66
CA CYS A 221 -9.17 -10.78 1.02
C CYS A 221 -9.00 -10.69 -0.50
N ALA A 222 -9.58 -9.68 -1.16
CA ALA A 222 -9.37 -9.45 -2.58
C ALA A 222 -7.95 -9.00 -2.91
N LEU A 223 -7.30 -8.17 -2.06
CA LEU A 223 -5.95 -7.67 -2.35
C LEU A 223 -4.91 -8.79 -2.53
N PRO A 224 -4.75 -9.74 -1.58
CA PRO A 224 -3.81 -10.82 -1.78
C PRO A 224 -4.21 -11.71 -2.97
N ALA A 225 -5.50 -11.98 -3.19
CA ALA A 225 -5.96 -12.76 -4.33
C ALA A 225 -5.59 -12.10 -5.67
N PHE A 226 -5.74 -10.78 -5.77
CA PHE A 226 -5.37 -10.00 -6.95
C PHE A 226 -3.89 -10.15 -7.30
N TRP A 227 -3.00 -9.92 -6.34
CA TRP A 227 -1.55 -10.00 -6.62
C TRP A 227 -1.05 -11.43 -6.77
N VAL A 228 -1.58 -12.39 -6.02
CA VAL A 228 -1.26 -13.83 -6.19
C VAL A 228 -1.70 -14.31 -7.57
N GLY A 229 -2.88 -13.91 -8.03
CA GLY A 229 -3.38 -14.25 -9.36
C GLY A 229 -2.48 -13.73 -10.47
N LEU A 230 -1.89 -12.54 -10.30
CA LEU A 230 -0.99 -11.95 -11.29
C LEU A 230 0.42 -12.55 -11.27
N LEU A 231 0.95 -12.90 -10.09
CA LEU A 231 2.39 -13.12 -9.92
C LEU A 231 2.79 -14.56 -9.61
N TYR A 232 1.86 -15.45 -9.25
CA TYR A 232 2.19 -16.80 -8.77
C TYR A 232 1.74 -17.93 -9.72
N ASP A 233 1.51 -17.59 -10.97
CA ASP A 233 1.37 -18.52 -12.10
C ASP A 233 2.18 -17.98 -13.29
N THR A 234 2.94 -18.83 -13.96
CA THR A 234 3.86 -18.42 -15.03
C THR A 234 3.16 -17.81 -16.24
N GLU A 235 1.97 -18.34 -16.61
CA GLU A 235 1.21 -17.82 -17.76
C GLU A 235 0.61 -16.45 -17.43
N ALA A 236 0.03 -16.31 -16.23
CA ALA A 236 -0.52 -15.04 -15.77
C ALA A 236 0.57 -13.96 -15.59
N GLN A 237 1.71 -14.30 -15.00
CA GLN A 237 2.84 -13.38 -14.81
C GLN A 237 3.40 -12.91 -16.15
N GLY A 238 3.57 -13.83 -17.12
CA GLY A 238 3.98 -13.48 -18.47
C GLY A 238 2.99 -12.56 -19.19
N ALA A 239 1.68 -12.81 -19.06
CA ALA A 239 0.65 -11.95 -19.62
C ALA A 239 0.64 -10.55 -18.97
N ALA A 240 0.83 -10.47 -17.65
CA ALA A 240 0.95 -9.20 -16.93
C ALA A 240 2.20 -8.42 -17.37
N LEU A 241 3.35 -9.09 -17.53
CA LEU A 241 4.55 -8.48 -18.07
C LEU A 241 4.33 -7.96 -19.48
N ASP A 242 3.72 -8.74 -20.36
CA ASP A 242 3.44 -8.36 -21.74
C ASP A 242 2.56 -7.11 -21.85
N LEU A 243 1.63 -6.94 -20.92
CA LEU A 243 0.77 -5.77 -20.81
C LEU A 243 1.56 -4.50 -20.46
N VAL A 244 2.49 -4.60 -19.49
CA VAL A 244 3.19 -3.44 -18.92
C VAL A 244 4.56 -3.15 -19.51
N LYS A 245 5.18 -4.09 -20.25
CA LYS A 245 6.59 -3.99 -20.71
C LYS A 245 6.91 -2.78 -21.60
N ARG A 246 5.90 -2.09 -22.13
CA ARG A 246 6.05 -0.87 -22.95
C ARG A 246 5.80 0.42 -22.19
N TRP A 247 5.42 0.34 -20.92
CA TRP A 247 5.14 1.51 -20.10
C TRP A 247 6.44 2.10 -19.59
N SER A 248 6.58 3.41 -19.71
CA SER A 248 7.74 4.14 -19.19
C SER A 248 7.57 4.46 -17.70
N ALA A 249 8.66 4.80 -17.03
CA ALA A 249 8.60 5.30 -15.65
C ALA A 249 7.75 6.59 -15.54
N GLU A 250 7.71 7.41 -16.59
CA GLU A 250 6.88 8.61 -16.67
C GLU A 250 5.39 8.26 -16.74
N ASP A 251 5.02 7.22 -17.50
CA ASP A 251 3.64 6.72 -17.55
C ASP A 251 3.18 6.25 -16.16
N VAL A 252 4.01 5.48 -15.46
CA VAL A 252 3.72 5.00 -14.10
C VAL A 252 3.60 6.16 -13.12
N ALA A 253 4.51 7.15 -13.19
CA ALA A 253 4.46 8.34 -12.34
C ALA A 253 3.18 9.15 -12.58
N LYS A 254 2.77 9.33 -13.84
CA LYS A 254 1.53 10.03 -14.21
C LYS A 254 0.30 9.29 -13.66
N MET A 255 0.21 7.99 -13.91
CA MET A 255 -0.87 7.16 -13.37
C MET A 255 -0.95 7.27 -11.84
N ARG A 256 0.19 7.19 -11.15
CA ARG A 256 0.27 7.32 -9.68
C ARG A 256 -0.20 8.69 -9.18
N ALA A 257 0.02 9.75 -9.96
CA ALA A 257 -0.42 11.11 -9.61
C ALA A 257 -1.92 11.32 -9.84
N ASP A 258 -2.49 10.73 -10.90
CA ASP A 258 -3.88 10.94 -11.31
C ASP A 258 -4.88 10.09 -10.52
N VAL A 259 -4.56 8.82 -10.25
CA VAL A 259 -5.45 7.85 -9.59
C VAL A 259 -6.04 8.32 -8.26
N PRO A 260 -5.29 8.94 -7.32
CA PRO A 260 -5.86 9.36 -6.04
C PRO A 260 -7.12 10.20 -6.17
N LYS A 261 -7.21 11.02 -7.23
CA LYS A 261 -8.35 11.90 -7.50
C LYS A 261 -9.37 11.29 -8.44
N LEU A 262 -8.93 10.57 -9.47
CA LEU A 262 -9.79 10.09 -10.56
C LEU A 262 -10.29 8.65 -10.37
N GLY A 263 -9.62 7.82 -9.55
CA GLY A 263 -9.97 6.42 -9.38
C GLY A 263 -9.98 5.67 -10.72
N LEU A 264 -11.08 4.98 -11.03
CA LEU A 264 -11.25 4.22 -12.27
C LEU A 264 -11.45 5.08 -13.53
N GLU A 265 -11.66 6.39 -13.37
CA GLU A 265 -11.73 7.35 -14.48
C GLU A 265 -10.34 7.80 -14.97
N ALA A 266 -9.28 7.48 -14.22
CA ALA A 266 -7.91 7.77 -14.62
C ALA A 266 -7.58 7.15 -15.99
N LYS A 267 -6.58 7.71 -16.66
CA LYS A 267 -6.16 7.29 -18.00
C LYS A 267 -4.97 6.35 -17.94
N ASP A 268 -5.06 5.25 -18.69
CA ASP A 268 -3.92 4.36 -18.92
C ASP A 268 -2.94 4.98 -19.95
N PRO A 269 -1.76 4.38 -20.18
CA PRO A 269 -0.78 4.92 -21.12
C PRO A 269 -1.24 4.88 -22.58
N LYS A 270 -2.28 4.10 -22.91
CA LYS A 270 -2.89 4.01 -24.24
C LYS A 270 -4.03 5.03 -24.43
N GLY A 271 -4.38 5.79 -23.39
CA GLY A 271 -5.50 6.75 -23.39
C GLY A 271 -6.87 6.14 -23.05
N GLY A 272 -6.94 4.84 -22.79
CA GLY A 272 -8.10 4.14 -22.24
C GLY A 272 -8.36 4.53 -20.78
N CYS A 273 -9.48 4.10 -20.20
CA CYS A 273 -9.74 4.36 -18.78
C CYS A 273 -9.31 3.18 -17.90
N PHE A 274 -9.08 3.46 -16.62
CA PHE A 274 -8.66 2.46 -15.63
C PHE A 274 -9.70 1.37 -15.39
N ARG A 275 -10.98 1.62 -15.70
CA ARG A 275 -12.01 0.58 -15.74
C ARG A 275 -11.67 -0.52 -16.76
N ASP A 276 -11.34 -0.15 -17.99
CA ASP A 276 -11.03 -1.10 -19.07
C ASP A 276 -9.73 -1.85 -18.78
N LEU A 277 -8.71 -1.12 -18.29
CA LEU A 277 -7.46 -1.72 -17.81
C LEU A 277 -7.72 -2.68 -16.64
N GLY A 278 -8.60 -2.30 -15.71
CA GLY A 278 -9.04 -3.13 -14.59
C GLY A 278 -9.66 -4.44 -15.06
N GLU A 279 -10.52 -4.40 -16.08
CA GLU A 279 -11.11 -5.60 -16.68
C GLU A 279 -10.05 -6.52 -17.27
N GLU A 280 -9.11 -5.98 -18.06
CA GLU A 280 -8.02 -6.76 -18.67
C GLU A 280 -7.13 -7.42 -17.61
N VAL A 281 -6.71 -6.67 -16.59
CA VAL A 281 -5.84 -7.17 -15.52
C VAL A 281 -6.56 -8.17 -14.62
N LEU A 282 -7.86 -7.96 -14.32
CA LEU A 282 -8.63 -8.94 -13.55
C LEU A 282 -8.80 -10.26 -14.30
N LYS A 283 -8.91 -10.27 -15.64
CA LYS A 283 -8.89 -11.52 -16.42
C LYS A 283 -7.57 -12.27 -16.26
N ILE A 284 -6.45 -11.56 -16.23
CA ILE A 284 -5.12 -12.16 -16.01
C ILE A 284 -5.01 -12.72 -14.58
N SER A 285 -5.44 -11.94 -13.58
CA SER A 285 -5.45 -12.39 -12.18
C SER A 285 -6.35 -13.61 -11.98
N ASP A 286 -7.54 -13.62 -12.59
CA ASP A 286 -8.49 -14.74 -12.53
C ASP A 286 -7.90 -16.01 -13.16
N LEU A 287 -7.23 -15.87 -14.32
CA LEU A 287 -6.49 -16.95 -14.98
C LEU A 287 -5.46 -17.59 -14.03
N GLY A 288 -4.63 -16.78 -13.37
CA GLY A 288 -3.60 -17.30 -12.48
C GLY A 288 -4.16 -18.02 -11.26
N LEU A 289 -5.23 -17.49 -10.63
CA LEU A 289 -5.92 -18.18 -9.53
C LEU A 289 -6.54 -19.50 -10.00
N ARG A 290 -7.19 -19.50 -11.17
CA ARG A 290 -7.76 -20.71 -11.77
C ARG A 290 -6.70 -21.78 -12.04
N LYS A 291 -5.53 -21.39 -12.55
CA LYS A 291 -4.41 -22.31 -12.85
C LYS A 291 -3.75 -22.87 -11.61
N ARG A 292 -3.61 -22.05 -10.56
CA ARG A 292 -3.13 -22.51 -9.25
C ARG A 292 -4.06 -23.54 -8.60
N ALA A 293 -5.36 -23.48 -8.92
CA ALA A 293 -6.37 -24.46 -8.55
C ALA A 293 -6.37 -24.82 -7.05
N ARG A 294 -6.13 -23.83 -6.18
CA ARG A 294 -6.24 -24.00 -4.74
C ARG A 294 -7.71 -23.85 -4.37
N LEU A 295 -8.25 -24.91 -3.77
CA LEU A 295 -9.65 -24.97 -3.37
C LEU A 295 -9.74 -24.94 -1.84
N SER A 296 -10.84 -24.37 -1.33
CA SER A 296 -11.22 -24.53 0.07
C SER A 296 -11.56 -25.98 0.39
N SER A 297 -11.78 -26.30 1.67
CA SER A 297 -12.28 -27.60 2.10
C SER A 297 -13.69 -27.92 1.55
N SER A 298 -14.48 -26.90 1.20
CA SER A 298 -15.79 -27.01 0.55
C SER A 298 -15.71 -27.10 -0.99
N GLY A 299 -14.51 -26.97 -1.58
CA GLY A 299 -14.31 -27.02 -3.03
C GLY A 299 -14.42 -25.66 -3.74
N ASP A 300 -14.53 -24.56 -3.00
CA ASP A 300 -14.61 -23.22 -3.58
C ASP A 300 -13.24 -22.74 -4.07
N SER A 301 -13.22 -22.10 -5.24
CA SER A 301 -12.01 -21.54 -5.85
C SER A 301 -11.63 -20.19 -5.24
N GLU A 302 -10.33 -19.92 -5.12
CA GLU A 302 -9.80 -18.60 -4.72
C GLU A 302 -10.26 -17.46 -5.64
N GLN A 303 -10.69 -17.75 -6.88
CA GLN A 303 -11.23 -16.76 -7.82
C GLN A 303 -12.39 -15.94 -7.24
N GLY A 304 -13.19 -16.53 -6.35
CA GLY A 304 -14.31 -15.83 -5.71
C GLY A 304 -13.89 -14.62 -4.88
N PHE A 305 -12.63 -14.53 -4.44
CA PHE A 305 -12.11 -13.35 -3.73
C PHE A 305 -11.99 -12.12 -4.64
N LEU A 306 -11.98 -12.28 -5.97
CA LEU A 306 -11.93 -11.17 -6.93
C LEU A 306 -13.31 -10.52 -7.18
N ASN A 307 -14.42 -11.12 -6.72
CA ASN A 307 -15.78 -10.66 -7.03
C ASN A 307 -16.03 -9.18 -6.70
N SER A 308 -15.49 -8.69 -5.58
CA SER A 308 -15.64 -7.27 -5.21
C SER A 308 -14.89 -6.32 -6.16
N LEU A 309 -13.80 -6.78 -6.77
CA LEU A 309 -13.06 -6.01 -7.78
C LEU A 309 -13.79 -6.03 -9.12
N TRP A 310 -14.38 -7.17 -9.49
CA TRP A 310 -15.27 -7.27 -10.66
C TRP A 310 -16.44 -6.30 -10.55
N GLU A 311 -17.12 -6.24 -9.41
CA GLU A 311 -18.21 -5.29 -9.18
C GLU A 311 -17.78 -3.83 -9.41
N SER A 312 -16.59 -3.45 -8.93
CA SER A 312 -16.06 -2.08 -9.16
C SER A 312 -15.81 -1.80 -10.63
N VAL A 313 -15.27 -2.76 -11.38
CA VAL A 313 -15.03 -2.61 -12.82
C VAL A 313 -16.35 -2.60 -13.59
N GLU A 314 -17.30 -3.46 -13.26
CA GLU A 314 -18.60 -3.54 -13.94
C GLU A 314 -19.41 -2.26 -13.76
N THR A 315 -19.46 -1.73 -12.53
CA THR A 315 -20.17 -0.48 -12.21
C THR A 315 -19.40 0.77 -12.61
N GLY A 316 -18.07 0.66 -12.77
CA GLY A 316 -17.18 1.82 -12.92
C GLY A 316 -17.00 2.63 -11.63
N MET A 317 -17.41 2.10 -10.47
CA MET A 317 -17.39 2.80 -9.19
C MET A 317 -16.32 2.22 -8.26
N THR A 318 -15.45 3.08 -7.74
CA THR A 318 -14.57 2.74 -6.61
C THR A 318 -15.37 2.59 -5.31
N PRO A 319 -14.82 1.95 -4.26
CA PRO A 319 -15.45 1.99 -2.93
C PRO A 319 -15.74 3.42 -2.45
N ALA A 320 -14.83 4.36 -2.71
CA ALA A 320 -15.03 5.78 -2.43
C ALA A 320 -16.24 6.38 -3.17
N ASP A 321 -16.47 6.01 -4.43
CA ASP A 321 -17.65 6.44 -5.20
C ASP A 321 -18.94 5.92 -4.61
N GLN A 322 -18.96 4.64 -4.23
CA GLN A 322 -20.13 4.02 -3.61
C GLN A 322 -20.49 4.72 -2.29
N ILE A 323 -19.49 5.05 -1.47
CA ILE A 323 -19.66 5.76 -0.20
C ILE A 323 -20.12 7.22 -0.44
N LEU A 324 -19.51 7.93 -1.39
CA LEU A 324 -19.90 9.29 -1.75
C LEU A 324 -21.34 9.35 -2.29
N HIS A 325 -21.75 8.35 -3.08
CA HIS A 325 -23.12 8.24 -3.55
C HIS A 325 -24.12 8.10 -2.40
N LYS A 326 -23.81 7.27 -1.39
CA LYS A 326 -24.64 7.17 -0.18
C LYS A 326 -24.66 8.49 0.61
N TYR A 327 -23.50 9.13 0.79
CA TYR A 327 -23.36 10.41 1.48
C TYR A 327 -24.17 11.55 0.84
N HIS A 328 -24.21 11.63 -0.49
CA HIS A 328 -24.98 12.66 -1.20
C HIS A 328 -26.46 12.30 -1.41
N GLY A 329 -26.84 11.05 -1.12
CA GLY A 329 -28.18 10.54 -1.32
C GLY A 329 -28.84 10.16 0.00
N ALA A 330 -28.76 8.87 0.34
CA ALA A 330 -29.51 8.28 1.45
C ALA A 330 -29.04 8.72 2.83
N TRP A 331 -27.77 9.13 2.97
CA TRP A 331 -27.24 9.61 4.25
C TRP A 331 -27.46 11.11 4.38
N GLY A 332 -28.03 11.55 5.51
CA GLY A 332 -28.14 12.97 5.86
C GLY A 332 -26.88 13.57 6.49
N GLY A 333 -25.75 12.87 6.42
CA GLY A 333 -24.51 13.17 7.15
C GLY A 333 -23.49 12.03 7.03
N ILE A 334 -22.36 12.14 7.73
CA ILE A 334 -21.29 11.13 7.71
C ILE A 334 -21.52 10.02 8.75
N GLU A 335 -22.38 10.25 9.74
CA GLU A 335 -22.62 9.38 10.89
C GLU A 335 -23.00 7.94 10.49
N PRO A 336 -23.88 7.69 9.48
CA PRO A 336 -24.22 6.33 9.07
C PRO A 336 -23.04 5.50 8.56
N LEU A 337 -21.92 6.15 8.21
CA LEU A 337 -20.71 5.46 7.77
C LEU A 337 -20.17 4.51 8.85
N PHE A 338 -20.21 4.94 10.12
CA PHE A 338 -19.64 4.17 11.23
C PHE A 338 -20.41 2.87 11.47
N ASP A 339 -21.74 2.91 11.32
CA ASP A 339 -22.59 1.72 11.46
C ASP A 339 -22.48 0.81 10.24
N GLN A 340 -22.46 1.38 9.02
CA GLN A 340 -22.53 0.60 7.79
C GLN A 340 -21.20 -0.01 7.33
N LEU A 341 -20.05 0.54 7.79
CA LEU A 341 -18.73 0.07 7.38
C LEU A 341 -17.87 -0.47 8.53
N SER A 342 -18.43 -0.61 9.74
CA SER A 342 -17.77 -1.35 10.82
C SER A 342 -17.69 -2.85 10.49
N TYR A 343 -16.64 -3.51 10.98
CA TYR A 343 -16.46 -4.97 10.88
C TYR A 343 -17.33 -5.79 11.84
#